data_AF-A0A530HDP9-F1
#
_entry.id   AF-A0A530HDP9-F1
#
_cell.length_a   1.000
_cell.length_b   1.000
_cell.length_c   1.000
_cell.angle_alpha   90.00
_cell.angle_beta   90.00
_cell.angle_gamma   90.00
#
_symmetry.space_group_name_H-M   'P 1'
#
loop_
_entity.id
_entity.type
_entity.pdbx_description
1 polymer ?
#
loop_
_entity_poly.entity_id
_entity_poly.type
_entity_poly.pdbx_seq_one_letter_code
_entity_poly.pdbx_strand_id
1 'polypeptide(L)' 'MAIPRTRPSAYPAILSYGFRPFFLLGSLQAAIAMLLWLPLYYGRLVTFSTFLPVDWHIHE' A
#
# COMPACT_ATOMS: atom_id res chain seq x y z
N MET A 1 4.25 28.95 -24.25
CA MET A 1 4.55 27.50 -24.33
C MET A 1 5.05 27.06 -22.97
N ALA A 2 4.47 26.02 -22.36
CA ALA A 2 4.91 25.55 -21.04
C ALA A 2 6.27 24.87 -21.14
N ILE A 3 7.19 25.19 -20.21
CA ILE A 3 8.50 24.53 -20.14
C ILE A 3 8.29 23.08 -19.67
N PRO A 4 8.80 22.06 -20.39
CA PRO A 4 8.67 20.67 -19.97
C PRO A 4 9.30 20.44 -18.59
N ARG A 5 8.51 19.94 -17.64
CA ARG A 5 8.96 19.67 -16.25
C ARG A 5 9.66 18.32 -16.11
N THR A 6 9.49 17.42 -17.08
CA THR A 6 10.06 16.07 -17.10
C THR A 6 10.65 15.79 -18.48
N ARG A 7 11.71 14.99 -18.53
CA ARG A 7 12.25 14.49 -19.80
C ARG A 7 11.26 13.51 -20.43
N PRO A 8 11.19 13.43 -21.78
CA PRO A 8 10.44 12.39 -22.46
C PRO A 8 10.92 11.02 -21.97
N SER A 9 9.98 10.15 -21.59
CA SER A 9 10.26 8.83 -21.08
C SER A 9 9.29 7.83 -21.73
N ALA A 10 9.77 6.65 -22.06
CA ALA A 10 8.93 5.55 -22.54
C ALA A 10 8.11 4.88 -21.43
N TYR A 11 8.35 5.24 -20.16
CA TYR A 11 7.65 4.64 -19.02
C TYR A 11 6.21 5.14 -18.91
N PRO A 12 5.29 4.32 -18.38
CA PRO A 12 3.92 4.73 -18.10
C PRO A 12 3.85 5.98 -17.23
N ALA A 13 2.84 6.82 -17.47
CA ALA A 13 2.64 8.09 -16.76
C ALA A 13 2.55 7.92 -15.22
N ILE A 14 2.06 6.76 -14.75
CA ILE A 14 1.94 6.44 -13.32
C ILE A 14 3.29 6.28 -12.61
N LEU A 15 4.34 5.97 -13.38
CA LEU A 15 5.73 5.90 -12.90
C LEU A 15 6.48 7.22 -13.06
N SER A 16 5.86 8.24 -13.67
CA SER A 16 6.44 9.58 -13.85
C SER A 16 6.14 10.47 -12.65
N TYR A 17 6.93 11.53 -12.45
CA TYR A 17 6.80 12.46 -11.32
C TYR A 17 6.85 11.72 -9.98
N GLY A 18 8.04 11.60 -9.35
CA GLY A 18 8.31 10.69 -8.22
C GLY A 18 7.30 10.65 -7.05
N PHE A 19 6.44 11.67 -6.94
CA PHE A 19 5.24 11.65 -6.11
C PHE A 19 4.24 10.53 -6.48
N ARG A 20 3.92 10.30 -7.77
CA ARG A 20 2.87 9.36 -8.20
C ARG A 20 3.17 7.90 -7.82
N PRO A 21 4.40 7.37 -7.99
CA PRO A 21 4.75 6.04 -7.51
C PRO A 21 4.54 5.86 -6.01
N PHE A 22 4.85 6.87 -5.20
CA PHE A 22 4.70 6.79 -3.75
C PHE A 22 3.23 6.58 -3.36
N PHE A 23 2.30 7.40 -3.90
CA PHE A 23 0.87 7.24 -3.60
C PHE A 23 0.29 5.95 -4.20
N LEU A 24 0.77 5.55 -5.38
CA LEU A 24 0.35 4.28 -5.96
C LEU A 24 0.73 3.11 -5.04
N LEU A 25 1.99 3.03 -4.64
CA LEU A 25 2.47 1.95 -3.76
C LEU A 25 1.84 2.02 -2.37
N GLY A 26 1.60 3.22 -1.84
CA GLY A 26 0.85 3.41 -0.59
C GLY A 26 -0.58 2.89 -0.68
N SER A 27 -1.29 3.19 -1.78
CA SER A 27 -2.66 2.68 -2.01
C SER A 27 -2.69 1.16 -2.19
N LEU A 28 -1.68 0.60 -2.88
CA LEU A 28 -1.53 -0.84 -3.04
C LEU A 28 -1.24 -1.51 -1.69
N GLN A 29 -0.36 -0.93 -0.88
CA GLN A 29 -0.06 -1.42 0.46
C GLN A 29 -1.32 -1.41 1.34
N ALA A 30 -2.11 -0.34 1.30
CA ALA A 30 -3.35 -0.24 2.08
C ALA A 30 -4.38 -1.30 1.65
N ALA A 31 -4.52 -1.53 0.33
CA ALA A 31 -5.40 -2.57 -0.19
C ALA A 31 -4.96 -3.97 0.27
N ILE A 32 -3.65 -4.27 0.19
CA ILE A 32 -3.08 -5.54 0.67
C ILE A 32 -3.30 -5.69 2.18
N ALA A 33 -3.06 -4.64 2.97
CA ALA A 33 -3.27 -4.66 4.40
C ALA A 33 -4.73 -4.99 4.75
N MET A 34 -5.71 -4.38 4.06
CA MET A 34 -7.13 -4.70 4.24
C MET A 34 -7.47 -6.15 3.86
N LEU A 35 -6.91 -6.65 2.75
CA LEU A 35 -7.11 -8.04 2.31
C LEU A 35 -6.53 -9.07 3.29
N LEU A 36 -5.44 -8.73 3.99
CA LEU A 36 -4.87 -9.57 5.04
C LEU A 36 -5.61 -9.43 6.37
N TRP A 37 -6.06 -8.21 6.69
CA TRP A 37 -6.75 -7.90 7.94
C TRP A 37 -8.10 -8.59 8.06
N LEU A 38 -8.94 -8.55 7.01
CA LEU A 38 -10.29 -9.11 7.09
C LEU A 38 -10.30 -10.61 7.45
N PRO A 39 -9.52 -11.49 6.80
CA PRO A 39 -9.46 -12.89 7.18
C PRO A 39 -8.87 -13.12 8.57
N LEU A 40 -7.88 -12.31 9.01
CA LEU A 40 -7.36 -12.37 10.37
C LEU A 40 -8.43 -12.04 11.41
N TYR A 41 -9.19 -10.97 11.16
CA TYR A 41 -10.28 -10.53 12.02
C TYR A 41 -11.40 -11.58 12.12
N TYR A 42 -11.75 -12.23 11.02
CA TYR A 42 -12.74 -13.32 11.00
C TYR A 42 -12.18 -14.68 11.46
N GLY A 43 -10.94 -14.75 11.92
CA GLY A 43 -10.30 -15.99 12.38
C GLY A 43 -10.08 -17.03 11.27
N ARG A 44 -10.08 -16.61 10.01
CA ARG A 44 -9.79 -17.45 8.83
C ARG A 44 -8.28 -17.59 8.58
N LEU A 45 -7.50 -16.65 9.08
CA LEU A 45 -6.03 -16.69 9.10
C LEU A 45 -5.57 -16.58 10.56
N VAL A 46 -4.42 -17.18 10.86
CA VAL A 46 -3.74 -17.09 12.15
C VAL A 46 -2.31 -16.60 11.93
N THR A 47 -1.79 -15.81 12.86
CA THR A 47 -0.40 -15.36 12.87
C THR A 47 0.41 -16.13 13.90
N PHE A 48 1.73 -16.17 13.73
CA PHE A 48 2.66 -16.64 14.77
C PHE A 48 2.93 -15.53 15.79
N SER A 49 1.87 -14.94 16.34
CA SER A 49 1.94 -13.89 17.35
C SER A 49 1.37 -14.40 18.66
N THR A 50 1.90 -13.91 19.79
CA THR A 50 1.29 -14.12 21.11
C THR A 50 0.05 -13.23 21.32
N PHE A 51 -0.08 -12.16 20.53
CA PHE A 51 -1.23 -11.26 20.58
C PHE A 51 -2.37 -11.79 19.71
N LEU A 52 -3.62 -11.58 20.14
CA LEU A 52 -4.77 -11.71 19.25
C LEU A 52 -4.65 -10.69 18.12
N PRO A 53 -5.22 -10.95 16.92
CA PRO A 53 -5.13 -10.03 15.80
C PRO A 53 -5.56 -8.58 16.13
N VAL A 54 -6.64 -8.43 16.91
CA VAL A 54 -7.15 -7.12 17.36
C VAL A 54 -6.20 -6.45 18.34
N ASP A 55 -5.64 -7.20 19.30
CA ASP A 55 -4.69 -6.66 20.25
C ASP A 55 -3.45 -6.13 19.51
N TRP A 56 -2.91 -6.89 18.56
CA TRP A 56 -1.79 -6.44 17.74
C TRP A 56 -2.11 -5.15 16.97
N HIS A 57 -3.27 -5.08 16.32
CA HIS A 57 -3.64 -3.94 15.48
C HIS A 57 -3.85 -2.63 16.24
N ILE A 58 -4.28 -2.69 17.50
CA ILE A 58 -4.47 -1.49 18.35
C ILE A 58 -3.12 -0.89 18.80
N HIS A 59 -2.06 -1.68 18.82
CA HIS A 59 -0.72 -1.25 19.21
C HIS A 59 0.12 -0.72 18.02
N GLU A 60 -0.39 -0.86 16.80
CA GLU A 60 0.21 -0.33 15.55
C GLU A 60 -0.05 1.17 15.40
#